data_AF-A0A7C4I957-F1
#
_entry.id   AF-A0A7C4I957-F1
#
_cell.length_a   1.000
_cell.length_b   1.000
_cell.length_c   1.000
_cell.angle_alpha   90.00
_cell.angle_beta   90.00
_cell.angle_gamma   90.00
#
_symmetry.space_group_name_H-M   'P 1'
#
loop_
_entity.id
_entity.type
_entity.pdbx_description
1 polymer ?
#
loop_
_entity_poly.entity_id
_entity_poly.type
_entity_poly.pdbx_seq_one_letter_code
_entity_poly.pdbx_strand_id
1 'polypeptide(L)'
;MDGGGYGLGNVITLLENLGVFQYFLPFLLIFAIIFGILERTEVFGKGRKDINATVALSMAFIAVAAAWVTNAIRIFSEVAGVAAIAIVCLLMLSTLIAGEQTQLPKWLKYAGMVGVVFTILYVIAELAGIPLFRALGEVGAAIGIPLGDVLAISFFLIIFIAAIAIIIREKPEGER
;
A
#
# COMPACT_ATOMS: atom_id res chain seq x y z
N MET A 1 34.20 -17.03 1.30
CA MET A 1 33.53 -17.70 0.15
C MET A 1 32.09 -17.75 0.55
N ASP A 2 31.35 -16.67 0.28
CA ASP A 2 30.10 -16.42 0.98
C ASP A 2 28.96 -16.63 -0.02
N GLY A 3 28.07 -17.56 0.34
CA GLY A 3 27.07 -18.14 -0.53
C GLY A 3 26.23 -17.09 -1.24
N GLY A 4 26.47 -16.96 -2.54
CA GLY A 4 25.66 -16.17 -3.45
C GLY A 4 24.24 -16.70 -3.45
N GLY A 5 23.39 -16.08 -2.63
CA GLY A 5 21.95 -16.19 -2.75
C GLY A 5 21.53 -15.56 -4.08
N TYR A 6 21.61 -16.32 -5.17
CA TYR A 6 20.92 -16.03 -6.43
C TYR A 6 19.41 -16.26 -6.23
N GLY A 7 18.84 -15.60 -5.22
CA GLY A 7 17.43 -15.59 -4.94
C GLY A 7 16.79 -14.39 -5.61
N LEU A 8 15.52 -14.53 -5.99
CA LEU A 8 14.70 -13.47 -6.60
C LEU A 8 14.81 -12.12 -5.86
N GLY A 9 15.09 -12.12 -4.56
CA GLY A 9 15.37 -10.91 -3.78
C GLY A 9 16.51 -10.06 -4.35
N ASN A 10 17.62 -10.67 -4.78
CA ASN A 10 18.75 -9.91 -5.33
C ASN A 10 18.43 -9.31 -6.70
N VAL A 11 17.57 -9.97 -7.49
CA VAL A 11 17.06 -9.46 -8.77
C VAL A 11 16.08 -8.30 -8.54
N ILE A 12 15.19 -8.42 -7.55
CA ILE A 12 14.23 -7.37 -7.20
C ILE A 12 14.96 -6.14 -6.67
N THR A 13 15.93 -6.30 -5.77
CA THR A 13 16.76 -5.18 -5.27
C THR A 13 17.56 -4.53 -6.39
N LEU A 14 18.06 -5.30 -7.36
CA LEU A 14 18.72 -4.75 -8.54
C LEU A 14 17.74 -3.95 -9.42
N LEU A 15 16.53 -4.45 -9.66
CA LEU A 15 15.48 -3.74 -10.41
C LEU A 15 15.02 -2.47 -9.70
N GLU A 16 14.91 -2.51 -8.38
CA GLU A 16 14.57 -1.36 -7.53
C GLU A 16 15.65 -0.28 -7.59
N ASN A 17 16.93 -0.67 -7.44
CA ASN A 17 18.06 0.25 -7.54
C ASN A 17 18.23 0.85 -8.94
N LEU A 18 17.85 0.11 -9.99
CA LEU A 18 17.78 0.62 -11.36
C LEU A 18 16.57 1.54 -11.60
N GLY A 19 15.69 1.70 -10.61
CA GLY A 19 14.53 2.57 -10.69
C GLY A 19 13.40 2.00 -11.55
N VAL A 20 13.37 0.68 -11.80
CA VAL A 20 12.33 0.05 -12.63
C VAL A 20 10.94 0.29 -12.04
N PHE A 21 10.77 0.13 -10.73
CA PHE A 21 9.48 0.36 -10.09
C PHE A 21 9.13 1.85 -9.99
N GLN A 22 10.12 2.71 -9.80
CA GLN A 22 9.90 4.15 -9.61
C GLN A 22 9.67 4.92 -10.91
N TYR A 23 10.27 4.49 -12.02
CA TYR A 23 10.24 5.22 -13.28
C TYR A 23 9.67 4.40 -14.44
N PHE A 24 10.08 3.13 -14.57
CA PHE A 24 9.69 2.31 -15.71
C PHE A 24 8.24 1.82 -15.64
N LEU A 25 7.75 1.43 -14.45
CA LEU A 25 6.34 1.07 -14.25
C LEU A 25 5.40 2.26 -14.53
N PRO A 26 5.63 3.45 -13.94
CA PRO A 26 4.85 4.65 -14.26
C PRO A 26 4.90 5.02 -15.74
N PHE A 27 6.07 4.93 -16.36
CA PHE A 27 6.24 5.14 -17.80
C PHE A 27 5.34 4.24 -18.64
N LEU A 28 5.38 2.92 -18.39
CA LEU A 28 4.55 1.96 -19.11
C LEU A 28 3.06 2.24 -18.93
N LEU A 29 2.64 2.62 -17.73
CA LEU A 29 1.25 2.96 -17.43
C LEU A 29 0.80 4.19 -18.23
N ILE A 30 1.57 5.27 -18.20
CA ILE A 30 1.26 6.50 -18.96
C ILE A 30 1.26 6.21 -20.46
N PHE A 31 2.26 5.49 -20.96
CA PHE A 31 2.32 5.06 -22.35
C PHE A 31 1.06 4.30 -22.77
N ALA A 32 0.67 3.29 -22.00
CA ALA A 32 -0.50 2.46 -22.30
C ALA A 32 -1.80 3.27 -22.27
N ILE A 33 -1.96 4.17 -21.30
CA ILE A 33 -3.15 5.04 -21.19
C ILE A 33 -3.21 6.00 -22.38
N ILE A 34 -2.14 6.74 -22.68
CA ILE A 34 -2.12 7.70 -23.79
C ILE A 34 -2.31 6.97 -25.12
N PHE A 35 -1.62 5.85 -25.33
CA PHE A 35 -1.79 5.03 -26.53
C PHE A 35 -3.24 4.56 -26.70
N GLY A 36 -3.85 4.05 -25.62
CA GLY A 36 -5.24 3.60 -25.63
C GLY A 36 -6.22 4.74 -25.92
N ILE A 37 -5.98 5.93 -25.36
CA ILE A 37 -6.80 7.13 -25.64
C ILE A 37 -6.68 7.51 -27.12
N LEU A 38 -5.46 7.64 -27.67
CA LEU A 38 -5.22 8.00 -29.07
C LEU A 38 -5.85 6.98 -30.04
N GLU A 39 -5.76 5.69 -29.74
CA GLU A 39 -6.36 4.63 -30.55
C GLU A 39 -7.90 4.69 -30.50
N ARG A 40 -8.49 4.93 -29.32
CA ARG A 40 -9.95 4.98 -29.14
C ARG A 40 -10.57 6.23 -29.75
N THR A 41 -9.84 7.35 -29.71
CA THR A 41 -10.31 8.65 -30.21
C THR A 41 -10.00 8.86 -31.69
N GLU A 42 -9.19 7.98 -32.29
CA GLU A 42 -8.80 8.05 -33.70
C GLU A 42 -8.22 9.43 -34.09
N VAL A 43 -7.47 10.07 -33.17
CA VAL A 43 -6.93 11.44 -33.35
C VAL A 43 -6.13 11.58 -34.64
N PHE A 44 -5.38 10.55 -35.02
CA PHE A 44 -4.57 10.51 -36.24
C PHE A 44 -5.23 9.72 -37.38
N GLY A 45 -6.49 9.32 -37.22
CA GLY A 45 -7.24 8.49 -38.16
C GLY A 45 -7.13 6.99 -37.89
N LYS A 46 -7.99 6.22 -38.55
CA LYS A 46 -8.10 4.75 -38.38
C LYS A 46 -6.85 4.03 -38.85
N GLY A 47 -6.37 3.08 -38.03
CA GLY A 47 -5.28 2.17 -38.39
C GLY A 47 -3.87 2.74 -38.26
N ARG A 48 -3.70 3.94 -37.68
CA ARG A 48 -2.41 4.63 -37.52
C ARG A 48 -1.72 4.30 -36.19
N LYS A 49 -1.65 3.00 -35.89
CA LYS A 49 -1.08 2.48 -34.62
C LYS A 49 0.39 2.83 -34.44
N ASP A 50 1.14 2.88 -35.54
CA ASP A 50 2.54 3.29 -35.62
C ASP A 50 2.74 4.73 -35.10
N ILE A 51 1.90 5.65 -35.56
CA ILE A 51 1.95 7.06 -35.13
C ILE A 51 1.46 7.19 -33.70
N ASN A 52 0.34 6.54 -33.36
CA ASN A 52 -0.20 6.55 -31.99
C ASN A 52 0.84 6.05 -30.98
N ALA A 53 1.56 4.97 -31.29
CA ALA A 53 2.60 4.42 -30.43
C ALA A 53 3.77 5.40 -30.29
N THR A 54 4.24 5.99 -31.40
CA THR A 54 5.37 6.94 -31.37
C THR A 54 5.05 8.19 -30.54
N VAL A 55 3.83 8.73 -30.71
CA VAL A 55 3.37 9.91 -29.98
C VAL A 55 3.17 9.59 -28.49
N ALA A 56 2.50 8.48 -28.17
CA ALA A 56 2.30 8.05 -26.80
C ALA A 56 3.61 7.77 -26.07
N LEU A 57 4.58 7.16 -26.76
CA LEU A 57 5.92 6.90 -26.24
C LEU A 57 6.65 8.20 -25.91
N SER A 58 6.64 9.15 -26.84
CA SER A 58 7.25 10.48 -26.65
C SER A 58 6.61 11.21 -25.47
N MET A 59 5.27 11.19 -25.37
CA MET A 59 4.55 11.80 -24.25
C MET A 59 4.84 11.12 -22.91
N ALA A 60 4.93 9.79 -22.88
CA ALA A 60 5.26 9.05 -21.67
C ALA A 60 6.68 9.37 -21.16
N PHE A 61 7.66 9.50 -22.06
CA PHE A 61 9.02 9.94 -21.68
C PHE A 61 9.04 11.36 -21.13
N ILE A 62 8.33 12.30 -21.77
CA ILE A 62 8.22 13.69 -21.28
C ILE A 62 7.55 13.72 -19.90
N ALA A 63 6.49 12.93 -19.73
CA ALA A 63 5.77 12.85 -18.46
C ALA A 63 6.65 12.30 -17.34
N VAL A 64 7.42 11.24 -17.59
CA VAL A 64 8.31 10.63 -16.58
C VAL A 64 9.52 11.54 -16.28
N ALA A 65 10.02 12.28 -17.26
CA ALA A 65 11.08 13.26 -17.07
C ALA A 65 10.64 14.43 -16.17
N ALA A 66 9.34 14.74 -16.12
CA ALA A 66 8.80 15.73 -15.20
C ALA A 66 8.71 15.14 -13.78
N ALA A 67 9.63 15.54 -12.89
CA ALA A 67 9.72 15.09 -11.50
C ALA A 67 8.40 15.21 -10.69
N TRP A 68 7.51 16.12 -11.09
CA TRP A 68 6.19 16.30 -10.49
C TRP A 68 5.24 15.11 -10.78
N VAL A 69 5.33 14.50 -11.94
CA VAL A 69 4.48 13.37 -12.36
C VAL A 69 4.91 12.08 -11.66
N THR A 70 6.22 11.85 -11.51
CA THR A 70 6.73 10.68 -10.77
C THR A 70 6.36 10.74 -9.29
N ASN A 71 6.37 11.93 -8.68
CA ASN A 71 5.89 12.11 -7.31
C ASN A 71 4.38 11.94 -7.19
N ALA A 72 3.58 12.48 -8.13
CA ALA A 72 2.14 12.29 -8.13
C ALA A 72 1.78 10.79 -8.22
N ILE A 73 2.41 10.04 -9.14
CA ILE A 73 2.14 8.60 -9.31
C ILE A 73 2.61 7.79 -8.10
N ARG A 74 3.75 8.18 -7.49
CA ARG A 74 4.21 7.55 -6.24
C ARG A 74 3.19 7.75 -5.12
N ILE A 75 2.68 8.97 -4.94
CA ILE A 75 1.63 9.28 -3.95
C ILE A 75 0.37 8.46 -4.28
N PHE A 76 -0.07 8.41 -5.53
CA PHE A 76 -1.25 7.62 -5.91
C PHE A 76 -1.05 6.12 -5.67
N SER A 77 0.12 5.56 -5.98
CA SER A 77 0.40 4.12 -5.78
C SER A 77 0.57 3.76 -4.31
N GLU A 78 1.22 4.60 -3.51
CA GLU A 78 1.46 4.40 -2.09
C GLU A 78 0.15 4.57 -1.30
N VAL A 79 -0.59 5.64 -1.56
CA VAL A 79 -1.90 5.89 -0.94
C VAL A 79 -2.92 4.85 -1.39
N ALA A 80 -3.00 4.49 -2.67
CA ALA A 80 -3.96 3.49 -3.13
C ALA A 80 -3.63 2.09 -2.57
N GLY A 81 -2.35 1.73 -2.45
CA GLY A 81 -1.94 0.47 -1.86
C GLY A 81 -2.30 0.39 -0.37
N VAL A 82 -1.92 1.40 0.41
CA VAL A 82 -2.25 1.48 1.84
C VAL A 82 -3.76 1.56 2.05
N ALA A 83 -4.48 2.35 1.24
CA ALA A 83 -5.93 2.44 1.30
C ALA A 83 -6.60 1.11 0.93
N ALA A 84 -6.11 0.39 -0.08
CA ALA A 84 -6.66 -0.92 -0.46
C ALA A 84 -6.45 -1.95 0.66
N ILE A 85 -5.27 -2.01 1.26
CA ILE A 85 -4.98 -2.88 2.41
C ILE A 85 -5.86 -2.49 3.59
N ALA A 86 -5.98 -1.19 3.89
CA ALA A 86 -6.83 -0.69 4.96
C ALA A 86 -8.30 -1.04 4.73
N ILE A 87 -8.83 -0.85 3.52
CA ILE A 87 -10.20 -1.23 3.16
C ILE A 87 -10.39 -2.74 3.32
N VAL A 88 -9.45 -3.56 2.87
CA VAL A 88 -9.53 -5.02 3.04
C VAL A 88 -9.51 -5.40 4.53
N CYS A 89 -8.62 -4.81 5.34
CA CYS A 89 -8.59 -5.03 6.79
C CYS A 89 -9.91 -4.59 7.45
N LEU A 90 -10.48 -3.47 7.04
CA LEU A 90 -11.77 -2.97 7.51
C LEU A 90 -12.92 -3.92 7.12
N LEU A 91 -12.91 -4.44 5.90
CA LEU A 91 -13.87 -5.44 5.47
C LEU A 91 -13.75 -6.71 6.31
N MET A 92 -12.53 -7.22 6.54
CA MET A 92 -12.29 -8.40 7.39
C MET A 92 -12.79 -8.17 8.83
N LEU A 93 -12.50 -7.01 9.43
CA LEU A 93 -12.98 -6.67 10.77
C LEU A 93 -14.50 -6.48 10.80
N SER A 94 -15.08 -5.85 9.79
CA SER A 94 -16.54 -5.67 9.69
C SER A 94 -17.26 -7.01 9.55
N THR A 95 -16.71 -7.96 8.80
CA THR A 95 -17.25 -9.32 8.69
C THR A 95 -17.09 -10.13 9.98
N LEU A 96 -15.99 -9.92 10.71
CA LEU A 96 -15.77 -10.57 12.00
C LEU A 96 -16.75 -10.08 13.07
N ILE A 97 -17.10 -8.78 13.05
CA ILE A 97 -17.99 -8.13 14.03
C ILE A 97 -19.47 -8.28 13.65
N ALA A 98 -19.80 -8.23 12.35
CA ALA A 98 -21.17 -8.32 11.82
C ALA A 98 -21.61 -9.75 11.45
N GLY A 99 -20.71 -10.74 11.54
CA GLY A 99 -21.05 -12.15 11.37
C GLY A 99 -22.15 -12.56 12.37
N GLU A 100 -23.31 -12.91 11.84
CA GLU A 100 -24.56 -13.22 12.56
C GLU A 100 -24.48 -14.41 13.55
N GLN A 101 -23.35 -15.12 13.59
CA GLN A 101 -23.14 -16.31 14.42
C GLN A 101 -22.24 -16.09 15.65
N THR A 102 -21.63 -14.91 15.80
CA THR A 102 -20.67 -14.66 16.89
C THR A 102 -21.31 -13.83 18.01
N GLN A 103 -21.70 -14.48 19.11
CA GLN A 103 -22.10 -13.79 20.35
C GLN A 103 -20.89 -13.15 21.04
N LEU A 104 -20.29 -12.14 20.41
CA LEU A 104 -19.18 -11.40 21.00
C LEU A 104 -19.68 -10.58 22.20
N PRO A 105 -18.95 -10.59 23.33
CA PRO A 105 -19.30 -9.77 24.48
C PRO A 105 -19.24 -8.28 24.09
N LYS A 106 -20.16 -7.47 24.64
CA LYS A 106 -20.39 -6.06 24.24
C LYS A 106 -19.11 -5.21 24.22
N TRP A 107 -18.15 -5.49 25.10
CA TRP A 107 -16.87 -4.78 25.17
C TRP A 107 -15.97 -5.04 23.95
N LEU A 108 -16.03 -6.24 23.35
CA LEU A 108 -15.21 -6.60 22.19
C LEU A 108 -15.76 -5.99 20.90
N LYS A 109 -17.09 -5.89 20.78
CA LYS A 109 -17.73 -5.13 19.69
C LYS A 109 -17.35 -3.65 19.76
N TYR A 110 -17.32 -3.08 20.97
CA TYR A 110 -16.88 -1.70 21.18
C TYR A 110 -15.39 -1.52 20.89
N ALA A 111 -14.54 -2.46 21.31
CA ALA A 111 -13.10 -2.44 21.02
C ALA A 111 -12.81 -2.56 19.52
N GLY A 112 -13.53 -3.43 18.80
CA GLY A 112 -13.42 -3.57 17.35
C GLY A 112 -13.86 -2.30 16.60
N MET A 113 -14.95 -1.66 17.05
CA MET A 113 -15.40 -0.39 16.48
C MET A 113 -14.40 0.74 16.74
N VAL A 114 -13.81 0.81 17.94
CA VAL A 114 -12.75 1.77 18.28
C VAL A 114 -11.50 1.53 17.44
N GLY A 115 -11.10 0.26 17.22
CA GLY A 115 -9.97 -0.10 16.37
C GLY A 115 -10.18 0.33 14.91
N VAL A 116 -11.37 0.09 14.36
CA VAL A 116 -11.75 0.54 13.01
C VAL A 116 -11.68 2.06 12.88
N VAL A 117 -12.25 2.79 13.83
CA VAL A 117 -12.22 4.26 13.85
C VAL A 117 -10.78 4.77 13.95
N PHE A 118 -9.95 4.13 14.77
CA PHE A 118 -8.54 4.49 14.92
C PHE A 118 -7.74 4.25 13.64
N THR A 119 -7.96 3.13 12.94
CA THR A 119 -7.35 2.86 11.63
C THR A 119 -7.78 3.87 10.58
N ILE A 120 -9.08 4.24 10.55
CA ILE A 120 -9.59 5.27 9.63
C ILE A 120 -8.94 6.62 9.93
N LEU A 121 -8.86 7.02 11.21
CA LEU A 121 -8.20 8.26 11.62
C LEU A 121 -6.71 8.27 11.28
N TYR A 122 -6.03 7.13 11.42
CA TYR A 122 -4.63 6.97 11.02
C TYR A 122 -4.44 7.14 9.51
N VAL A 123 -5.27 6.49 8.69
CA VAL A 123 -5.22 6.64 7.22
C VAL A 123 -5.51 8.08 6.80
N ILE A 124 -6.47 8.75 7.45
CA ILE A 124 -6.77 10.16 7.19
C ILE A 124 -5.61 11.08 7.61
N ALA A 125 -4.96 10.82 8.75
CA ALA A 125 -3.82 11.60 9.22
C ALA A 125 -2.62 11.47 8.26
N GLU A 126 -2.34 10.26 7.78
CA GLU A 126 -1.28 10.00 6.80
C GLU A 126 -1.61 10.68 5.45
N LEU A 127 -2.86 10.59 4.99
CA LEU A 127 -3.34 11.25 3.77
C LEU A 127 -3.31 12.79 3.86
N ALA A 128 -3.56 13.34 5.05
CA ALA A 128 -3.47 14.78 5.32
C ALA A 128 -2.02 15.28 5.45
N GLY A 129 -1.03 14.40 5.30
CA GLY A 129 0.38 14.75 5.44
C GLY A 129 0.76 15.13 6.87
N ILE A 130 0.03 14.63 7.87
CA ILE A 130 0.36 14.75 9.30
C ILE A 130 1.04 13.44 9.69
N PRO A 131 2.37 13.34 9.66
CA PRO A 131 3.02 12.07 9.82
C PRO A 131 3.19 11.78 11.31
N LEU A 132 2.09 11.36 11.95
CA LEU A 132 1.98 11.13 13.40
C LEU A 132 3.12 10.25 13.93
N PHE A 133 3.56 9.27 13.13
CA PHE A 133 4.67 8.37 13.47
C PHE A 133 6.04 8.80 12.88
N ARG A 134 6.11 9.55 11.77
CA ARG A 134 7.41 10.13 11.34
C ARG A 134 7.89 11.18 12.31
N ALA A 135 7.00 11.97 12.91
CA ALA A 135 7.40 12.97 13.91
C ALA A 135 8.10 12.30 15.11
N LEU A 136 7.64 11.13 15.55
CA LEU A 136 8.31 10.32 16.58
C LEU A 136 9.57 9.63 16.05
N GLY A 137 9.58 9.22 14.77
CA GLY A 137 10.75 8.67 14.09
C GLY A 137 11.89 9.65 13.87
N GLU A 138 11.60 10.93 13.60
CA GLU A 138 12.59 12.01 13.46
C GLU A 138 13.25 12.34 14.80
N VAL A 139 12.47 12.34 15.88
CA VAL A 139 12.99 12.45 17.27
C VAL A 139 13.88 11.26 17.62
N GLY A 140 13.52 10.05 17.19
CA GLY A 140 14.35 8.85 17.36
C GLY A 140 15.63 8.89 16.52
N ALA A 141 15.54 9.31 15.27
CA ALA A 141 16.70 9.43 14.37
C ALA A 141 17.74 10.42 14.92
N ALA A 142 17.30 11.49 15.59
CA ALA A 142 18.18 12.45 16.26
C ALA A 142 19.00 11.84 17.42
N ILE A 143 18.56 10.72 17.99
CA ILE A 143 19.28 9.97 19.03
C ILE A 143 19.84 8.62 18.52
N GLY A 144 19.86 8.41 17.20
CA GLY A 144 20.43 7.22 16.56
C GLY A 144 19.58 5.95 16.68
N ILE A 145 18.31 6.06 17.07
CA ILE A 145 17.39 4.93 17.22
C ILE A 145 16.20 5.15 16.30
N PRO A 146 15.92 4.28 15.31
CA PRO A 146 14.75 4.41 14.44
C PRO A 146 13.45 4.04 15.19
N LEU A 147 13.08 4.87 16.19
CA LEU A 147 11.97 4.63 17.11
C LEU A 147 10.62 4.56 16.39
N GLY A 148 10.43 5.35 15.33
CA GLY A 148 9.18 5.37 14.57
C GLY A 148 8.86 4.01 13.97
N ASP A 149 9.83 3.42 13.27
CA ASP A 149 9.65 2.13 12.59
C ASP A 149 9.59 0.97 13.59
N VAL A 150 10.44 1.00 14.63
CA VAL A 150 10.45 -0.03 15.68
C VAL A 150 9.15 -0.03 16.48
N LEU A 151 8.61 1.15 16.81
CA LEU A 151 7.35 1.26 17.54
C LEU A 151 6.15 0.87 16.67
N ALA A 152 6.13 1.25 15.39
CA ALA A 152 5.08 0.86 14.46
C ALA A 152 5.05 -0.67 14.27
N ILE A 153 6.22 -1.30 14.07
CA ILE A 153 6.35 -2.76 13.93
C ILE A 153 5.97 -3.46 15.25
N SER A 154 6.43 -2.94 16.39
CA SER A 154 6.11 -3.51 17.70
C SER A 154 4.62 -3.42 18.00
N PHE A 155 3.98 -2.29 17.70
CA PHE A 155 2.55 -2.10 17.87
C PHE A 155 1.73 -3.01 16.95
N PHE A 156 2.13 -3.14 15.68
CA PHE A 156 1.52 -4.08 14.75
C PHE A 156 1.64 -5.52 15.22
N LEU A 157 2.83 -5.94 15.68
CA LEU A 157 3.05 -7.28 16.23
C LEU A 157 2.21 -7.53 17.49
N ILE A 158 2.05 -6.55 18.38
CA ILE A 158 1.21 -6.67 19.58
C ILE A 158 -0.25 -6.89 19.19
N ILE A 159 -0.78 -6.10 18.25
CA ILE A 159 -2.15 -6.28 17.76
C ILE A 159 -2.31 -7.63 17.07
N PHE A 160 -1.33 -8.04 16.26
CA PHE A 160 -1.36 -9.31 15.55
C PHE A 160 -1.30 -10.51 16.49
N ILE A 161 -0.42 -10.48 17.50
CA ILE A 161 -0.34 -11.50 18.54
C ILE A 161 -1.61 -11.50 19.39
N ALA A 162 -2.17 -10.34 19.74
CA ALA A 162 -3.44 -10.26 20.47
C ALA A 162 -4.60 -10.85 19.65
N ALA A 163 -4.67 -10.56 18.35
CA ALA A 163 -5.66 -11.14 17.44
C ALA A 163 -5.50 -12.67 17.36
N ILE A 164 -4.28 -13.18 17.19
CA ILE A 164 -4.00 -14.63 17.18
C ILE A 164 -4.33 -15.26 18.54
N ALA A 165 -3.99 -14.62 19.65
CA ALA A 165 -4.28 -15.13 20.99
C ALA A 165 -5.79 -15.17 21.27
N ILE A 166 -6.56 -14.23 20.73
CA ILE A 166 -8.03 -14.24 20.76
C ILE A 166 -8.56 -15.42 19.94
N ILE A 167 -8.02 -15.64 18.73
CA ILE A 167 -8.42 -16.76 17.86
C ILE A 167 -8.09 -18.12 18.51
N ILE A 168 -6.92 -18.26 19.13
CA ILE A 168 -6.51 -19.52 19.79
C ILE A 168 -7.33 -19.79 21.06
N ARG A 169 -7.85 -18.74 21.72
CA ARG A 169 -8.70 -18.90 22.91
C ARG A 169 -10.12 -19.36 22.59
N GLU A 170 -10.55 -19.37 21.33
CA GLU A 170 -11.75 -20.10 20.91
C GLU A 170 -11.47 -21.61 20.82
N LYS A 171 -11.19 -22.23 21.98
CA LYS A 171 -11.31 -23.68 22.15
C LYS A 171 -12.81 -24.00 22.30
N PRO A 172 -13.37 -24.98 21.57
CA PRO A 172 -14.78 -25.28 21.63
C PRO A 172 -15.10 -25.93 22.98
N GLU A 173 -15.65 -25.16 23.92
CA GLU A 173 -16.32 -25.73 25.09
C GLU A 173 -17.70 -26.20 24.67
N GLY A 174 -17.72 -27.43 24.17
CA GLY A 174 -18.91 -28.16 23.75
C GLY A 174 -18.69 -29.66 23.91
N GLU A 175 -18.32 -30.12 25.11
CA GLU A 175 -18.62 -31.49 25.53
C GLU A 175 -19.33 -31.47 26.90
N ARG A 176 -20.67 -31.53 26.79
CA ARG A 176 -21.69 -32.01 27.74
C ARG A 176 -22.00 -31.16 28.97
#